data_AF-A0A9R0STT4-F1
#
_entry.id   AF-A0A9R0STT4-F1
#
_cell.length_a   1.000
_cell.length_b   1.000
_cell.length_c   1.000
_cell.angle_alpha   90.00
_cell.angle_beta   90.00
_cell.angle_gamma   90.00
#
_symmetry.space_group_name_H-M   'P 1'
#
loop_
_entity.id
_entity.type
_entity.pdbx_description
1 polymer ?
#
loop_
_entity_poly.entity_id
_entity_poly.type
_entity_poly.pdbx_seq_one_letter_code
_entity_poly.pdbx_strand_id
1 'polypeptide(L)'
;MVIPAPARAPAITKFLKPYVLKMHFTNNFVTAQVIHTPSATIACAASSQEKILRPSMESTRDVAAAAKIGKLLGERLLFRGIPAVSVSMSRDQTYHGKVKAVIDSLTAAGVKLL
;
A
#
# COMPACT_ATOMS: atom_id res chain seq x y z
N MET A 1 40.16 -11.38 -8.65
CA MET A 1 39.30 -10.51 -7.82
C MET A 1 38.19 -9.94 -8.70
N VAL A 2 36.93 -10.24 -8.41
CA VAL A 2 35.80 -9.61 -9.11
C VAL A 2 35.52 -8.28 -8.42
N ILE A 3 35.74 -7.17 -9.10
CA ILE A 3 35.34 -5.85 -8.60
C ILE A 3 33.82 -5.78 -8.75
N PRO A 4 33.04 -5.65 -7.66
CA PRO A 4 31.61 -5.49 -7.78
C PRO A 4 31.32 -4.21 -8.55
N ALA A 5 30.34 -4.26 -9.45
CA ALA A 5 29.91 -3.09 -10.19
C ALA A 5 29.54 -1.95 -9.22
N PRO A 6 29.84 -0.68 -9.56
CA PRO A 6 29.50 0.44 -8.71
C PRO A 6 27.99 0.47 -8.47
N ALA A 7 27.58 0.71 -7.23
CA ALA A 7 26.18 0.81 -6.88
C ALA A 7 25.51 1.91 -7.71
N ARG A 8 24.43 1.55 -8.42
CA ARG A 8 23.68 2.53 -9.23
C ARG A 8 23.15 3.63 -8.32
N ALA A 9 23.38 4.89 -8.70
CA ALA A 9 22.84 6.03 -7.98
C ALA A 9 21.30 5.89 -7.83
N PRO A 10 20.75 6.10 -6.62
CA PRO A 10 19.31 6.02 -6.40
C PRO A 10 18.60 7.12 -7.21
N ALA A 11 17.47 6.77 -7.82
CA ALA A 11 16.64 7.76 -8.51
C ALA A 11 16.14 8.83 -7.53
N ILE A 12 16.19 10.10 -7.94
CA ILE A 12 15.76 11.26 -7.13
C ILE A 12 14.31 11.12 -6.66
N THR A 13 13.46 10.44 -7.45
CA THR A 13 12.07 10.14 -7.11
C THR A 13 11.91 9.39 -5.79
N LYS A 14 12.92 8.62 -5.36
CA LYS A 14 12.93 7.93 -4.07
C LYS A 14 12.91 8.87 -2.86
N PHE A 15 13.41 10.10 -3.02
CA PHE A 15 13.48 11.09 -1.94
C PHE A 15 12.34 12.10 -2.00
N LEU A 16 11.88 12.48 -3.19
CA LEU A 16 10.83 13.49 -3.37
C LEU A 16 9.43 12.95 -3.03
N LYS A 17 9.16 11.66 -3.32
CA LYS A 17 7.90 10.98 -3.01
C LYS A 17 8.21 9.73 -2.16
N PRO A 18 8.58 9.89 -0.88
CA PRO A 18 9.20 8.82 -0.12
C PRO A 18 8.21 7.71 0.24
N TYR A 19 6.93 8.04 0.45
CA TYR A 19 5.87 7.09 0.80
C TYR A 19 5.20 6.52 -0.45
N VAL A 20 5.42 5.23 -0.68
CA VAL A 20 4.88 4.50 -1.83
C VAL A 20 3.90 3.43 -1.36
N LEU A 21 2.66 3.50 -1.81
CA LEU A 21 1.65 2.47 -1.63
C LEU A 21 1.87 1.34 -2.63
N LYS A 22 2.03 0.12 -2.13
CA LYS A 22 2.00 -1.11 -2.91
C LYS A 22 0.82 -1.95 -2.47
N MET A 23 0.05 -2.42 -3.44
CA MET A 23 -1.07 -3.33 -3.24
C MET A 23 -0.72 -4.68 -3.83
N HIS A 24 -1.09 -5.75 -3.14
CA HIS A 24 -0.91 -7.11 -3.63
C HIS A 24 -2.17 -7.92 -3.35
N PHE A 25 -2.72 -8.47 -4.43
CA PHE A 25 -3.95 -9.26 -4.41
C PHE A 25 -3.60 -10.70 -4.76
N THR A 26 -3.92 -11.60 -3.85
CA THR A 26 -3.89 -13.05 -4.10
C THR A 26 -5.31 -13.57 -4.24
N ASN A 27 -5.46 -14.84 -4.62
CA ASN A 27 -6.76 -15.49 -4.71
C ASN A 27 -7.51 -15.50 -3.37
N ASN A 28 -6.78 -15.49 -2.25
CA ASN A 28 -7.35 -15.64 -0.91
C ASN A 28 -7.30 -14.36 -0.08
N PHE A 29 -6.29 -13.51 -0.29
CA PHE A 29 -6.02 -12.37 0.57
C PHE A 29 -5.72 -11.10 -0.21
N VAL A 30 -6.20 -9.99 0.33
CA VAL A 30 -5.83 -8.63 -0.05
C VAL A 30 -4.84 -8.07 0.96
N THR A 31 -3.79 -7.43 0.45
CA THR A 31 -2.74 -6.80 1.24
C THR A 31 -2.37 -5.43 0.66
N ALA A 32 -2.14 -4.45 1.51
CA ALA A 32 -1.71 -3.11 1.13
C ALA A 32 -0.63 -2.61 2.11
N GLN A 33 0.44 -2.04 1.58
CA GLN A 33 1.58 -1.58 2.36
C GLN A 33 2.05 -0.22 1.85
N VAL A 34 2.40 0.66 2.77
CA VAL A 34 3.08 1.92 2.48
C VAL A 34 4.52 1.81 2.91
N ILE A 35 5.43 1.93 1.95
CA ILE A 35 6.86 1.77 2.12
C ILE A 35 7.51 3.15 2.13
N HIS A 36 8.42 3.37 3.09
CA HIS A 36 9.30 4.52 3.10
C HIS A 36 10.57 4.19 2.29
N THR A 37 10.68 4.77 1.10
CA THR A 37 11.72 4.43 0.12
C THR A 37 13.15 4.71 0.59
N PRO A 38 13.46 5.83 1.28
CA PRO A 38 14.81 6.12 1.78
C PRO A 38 15.28 5.13 2.86
N SER A 39 14.39 4.75 3.78
CA SER A 39 14.74 3.82 4.87
C SER A 39 14.51 2.35 4.52
N ALA A 40 13.88 2.07 3.38
CA ALA A 40 13.41 0.73 2.99
C ALA A 40 12.53 0.04 4.07
N THR A 41 11.88 0.82 4.95
CA THR A 41 11.01 0.31 6.01
C THR A 41 9.54 0.42 5.63
N ILE A 42 8.70 -0.46 6.20
CA ILE A 42 7.25 -0.39 6.03
C ILE A 42 6.71 0.62 7.04
N ALA A 43 6.19 1.74 6.53
CA ALA A 43 5.61 2.79 7.35
C ALA A 43 4.22 2.38 7.88
N CYS A 44 3.40 1.75 7.06
CA CYS A 44 2.10 1.21 7.44
C CYS A 44 1.81 -0.04 6.61
N ALA A 45 1.13 -1.01 7.20
CA ALA A 45 0.61 -2.17 6.48
C ALA A 45 -0.82 -2.43 6.92
N ALA A 46 -1.60 -3.00 6.03
CA ALA A 46 -2.94 -3.51 6.30
C ALA A 46 -3.15 -4.79 5.48
N SER A 47 -3.59 -5.86 6.13
CA SER A 47 -3.90 -7.12 5.43
C SER A 47 -5.14 -7.80 5.96
N SER A 48 -5.83 -8.50 5.06
CA SER A 48 -6.93 -9.40 5.42
C SER A 48 -6.50 -10.57 6.33
N GLN A 49 -5.19 -10.82 6.44
CA GLN A 49 -4.61 -11.90 7.23
C GLN A 49 -4.40 -11.54 8.70
N GLU A 50 -4.56 -10.27 9.07
CA GLU A 50 -4.40 -9.82 10.45
C GLU A 50 -5.36 -10.55 11.38
N LYS A 51 -4.83 -11.11 12.49
CA LYS A 51 -5.61 -11.89 13.46
C LYS A 51 -6.82 -11.12 14.00
N ILE A 52 -6.68 -9.81 14.15
CA ILE A 52 -7.71 -8.90 14.67
C ILE A 52 -8.83 -8.70 13.64
N LEU A 53 -8.51 -8.70 12.34
CA LEU A 53 -9.47 -8.41 11.28
C LEU A 53 -10.16 -9.65 10.73
N ARG A 54 -9.52 -10.82 10.79
CA ARG A 54 -10.09 -12.10 10.36
C ARG A 54 -11.51 -12.37 10.87
N PRO A 55 -11.87 -12.19 12.15
CA PRO A 55 -13.23 -12.45 12.60
C PRO A 55 -14.26 -11.41 12.10
N SER A 56 -13.81 -10.21 11.73
CA SER A 56 -14.69 -9.10 11.29
C SER A 56 -15.00 -9.11 9.78
N MET A 57 -14.41 -10.04 9.04
CA MET A 57 -14.52 -10.13 7.59
C MET A 57 -15.18 -11.45 7.19
N GLU A 58 -16.37 -11.34 6.62
CA GLU A 58 -17.09 -12.48 6.02
C GLU A 58 -16.35 -13.06 4.82
N SER A 59 -15.66 -12.21 4.06
CA SER A 59 -14.81 -12.60 2.94
C SER A 59 -13.50 -11.82 2.97
N THR A 60 -12.40 -12.51 2.66
CA THR A 60 -11.04 -11.96 2.71
C THR A 60 -10.53 -11.48 1.36
N ARG A 61 -11.28 -11.73 0.28
CA ARG A 61 -10.82 -11.52 -1.10
C ARG A 61 -11.66 -10.57 -1.93
N ASP A 62 -12.87 -10.24 -1.50
CA ASP A 62 -13.81 -9.49 -2.33
C ASP A 62 -13.55 -7.97 -2.33
N VAL A 63 -14.28 -7.25 -3.17
CA VAL A 63 -14.20 -5.78 -3.29
C VAL A 63 -14.51 -5.10 -1.95
N ALA A 64 -15.44 -5.67 -1.18
CA ALA A 64 -15.75 -5.20 0.18
C ALA A 64 -14.56 -5.34 1.14
N ALA A 65 -13.79 -6.43 1.04
CA ALA A 65 -12.59 -6.65 1.84
C ALA A 65 -11.49 -5.63 1.47
N ALA A 66 -11.32 -5.38 0.17
CA ALA A 66 -10.39 -4.36 -0.33
C ALA A 66 -10.74 -2.95 0.18
N ALA A 67 -12.03 -2.60 0.20
CA ALA A 67 -12.49 -1.33 0.75
C ALA A 67 -12.22 -1.22 2.26
N LYS A 68 -12.52 -2.26 3.05
CA LYS A 68 -12.21 -2.30 4.49
C LYS A 68 -10.72 -2.11 4.77
N ILE A 69 -9.85 -2.79 4.01
CA ILE A 69 -8.39 -2.66 4.12
C ILE A 69 -7.94 -1.25 3.76
N GLY A 70 -8.51 -0.64 2.71
CA GLY A 70 -8.19 0.74 2.33
C GLY A 70 -8.53 1.75 3.42
N LYS A 71 -9.72 1.63 4.04
CA LYS A 71 -10.13 2.48 5.17
C LYS A 71 -9.17 2.36 6.36
N LEU A 72 -8.91 1.13 6.79
CA LEU A 72 -8.04 0.84 7.92
C LEU A 72 -6.59 1.28 7.68
N LEU A 73 -6.10 1.17 6.45
CA LEU A 73 -4.79 1.70 6.08
C LEU A 73 -4.77 3.23 6.16
N GLY A 74 -5.83 3.90 5.69
CA GLY A 74 -5.99 5.35 5.79
C GLY A 74 -5.97 5.85 7.23
N GLU A 75 -6.72 5.21 8.13
CA GLU A 75 -6.73 5.52 9.56
C GLU A 75 -5.33 5.38 10.18
N ARG A 76 -4.61 4.30 9.84
CA ARG A 76 -3.22 4.07 10.30
C ARG A 76 -2.26 5.15 9.78
N LEU A 77 -2.43 5.58 8.54
CA LEU A 77 -1.60 6.62 7.93
C LEU A 77 -1.83 7.98 8.58
N LEU A 78 -3.10 8.33 8.83
CA LEU A 78 -3.44 9.56 9.54
C LEU A 78 -2.89 9.55 10.97
N PHE A 79 -3.01 8.44 11.69
CA PHE A 79 -2.45 8.30 13.04
C PHE A 79 -0.92 8.47 13.06
N ARG A 80 -0.23 8.00 12.01
CA ARG A 80 1.22 8.21 11.85
C ARG A 80 1.60 9.58 11.27
N GLY A 81 0.64 10.45 10.96
CA GLY A 81 0.88 11.78 10.41
C GLY A 81 1.40 11.76 8.96
N ILE A 82 1.02 10.76 8.15
CA ILE A 82 1.40 10.66 6.73
C ILE A 82 0.21 11.09 5.86
N PRO A 83 0.16 12.35 5.39
CA PRO A 83 -1.01 12.90 4.70
C PRO A 83 -1.07 12.55 3.21
N ALA A 84 0.06 12.14 2.60
CA ALA A 84 0.18 11.95 1.16
C ALA A 84 1.01 10.72 0.80
N VAL A 85 0.54 9.96 -0.19
CA VAL A 85 1.17 8.70 -0.63
C VAL A 85 1.12 8.60 -2.15
N SER A 86 2.19 8.11 -2.76
CA SER A 86 2.22 7.83 -4.20
C SER A 86 1.89 6.36 -4.49
N VAL A 87 1.06 6.09 -5.49
CA VAL A 87 0.58 4.73 -5.78
C VAL A 87 1.50 4.05 -6.78
N SER A 88 2.06 2.89 -6.41
CA SER A 88 2.80 2.02 -7.32
C SER A 88 1.94 0.82 -7.66
N MET A 89 1.36 0.85 -8.87
CA MET A 89 0.65 -0.29 -9.45
C MET A 89 1.65 -1.21 -10.14
N SER A 90 1.51 -2.53 -9.96
CA SER A 90 2.26 -3.50 -10.75
C SER A 90 1.74 -3.51 -12.19
N ARG A 91 2.55 -4.03 -13.13
CA ARG A 91 2.23 -4.00 -14.57
C ARG A 91 0.88 -4.64 -14.91
N ASP A 92 0.49 -5.66 -14.15
CA ASP A 92 -0.75 -6.40 -14.34
C ASP A 92 -1.96 -5.81 -13.59
N GLN A 93 -1.74 -4.76 -12.79
CA GLN A 93 -2.80 -4.07 -12.08
C GLN A 93 -3.35 -2.93 -12.93
N THR A 94 -4.61 -3.05 -13.30
CA THR A 94 -5.39 -1.94 -13.86
C THR A 94 -6.20 -1.29 -12.75
N TYR A 95 -6.49 0.01 -12.89
CA TYR A 95 -7.38 0.72 -11.96
C TYR A 95 -8.82 0.27 -12.17
N HIS A 96 -9.14 -0.90 -11.62
CA HIS A 96 -10.44 -1.54 -11.70
C HIS A 96 -10.68 -2.44 -10.48
N GLY A 97 -11.96 -2.79 -10.24
CA GLY A 97 -12.38 -3.72 -9.20
C GLY A 97 -11.74 -3.45 -7.83
N LYS A 98 -10.91 -4.39 -7.38
CA LYS A 98 -10.28 -4.35 -6.04
C LYS A 98 -9.27 -3.21 -5.91
N VAL A 99 -8.48 -2.91 -6.95
CA VAL A 99 -7.50 -1.82 -6.94
C VAL A 99 -8.21 -0.49 -6.73
N LYS A 100 -9.30 -0.29 -7.49
CA LYS A 100 -10.16 0.89 -7.37
C LYS A 100 -10.73 1.03 -5.94
N ALA A 101 -11.26 -0.04 -5.37
CA ALA A 101 -11.84 -0.02 -4.03
C ALA A 101 -10.84 0.38 -2.92
N VAL A 102 -9.58 -0.05 -3.01
CA VAL A 102 -8.54 0.36 -2.05
C VAL A 102 -8.25 1.85 -2.16
N ILE A 103 -8.08 2.34 -3.39
CA ILE A 103 -7.72 3.74 -3.67
C ILE A 103 -8.86 4.68 -3.27
N ASP A 104 -10.10 4.36 -3.67
CA ASP A 104 -11.27 5.17 -3.34
C ASP A 104 -11.47 5.24 -1.82
N SER A 105 -11.20 4.14 -1.10
CA SER A 105 -11.29 4.09 0.36
C SER A 105 -10.19 4.89 1.06
N LEU A 106 -8.96 4.90 0.51
CA LEU A 106 -7.86 5.73 1.00
C LEU A 106 -8.15 7.22 0.83
N THR A 107 -8.70 7.60 -0.33
CA THR A 107 -9.10 8.99 -0.59
C THR A 107 -10.25 9.40 0.32
N ALA A 108 -11.25 8.54 0.53
CA ALA A 108 -12.34 8.80 1.47
C ALA A 108 -11.86 8.92 2.92
N ALA A 109 -10.78 8.22 3.30
CA ALA A 109 -10.14 8.35 4.59
C ALA A 109 -9.30 9.64 4.73
N GLY A 110 -9.20 10.49 3.70
CA GLY A 110 -8.52 11.78 3.75
C GLY A 110 -7.04 11.75 3.38
N VAL A 111 -6.51 10.63 2.87
CA VAL A 111 -5.13 10.53 2.37
C VAL A 111 -5.07 11.07 0.94
N LYS A 112 -4.16 12.03 0.69
CA LYS A 112 -3.92 12.60 -0.65
C LYS A 112 -3.07 11.66 -1.50
N LEU A 113 -3.43 11.50 -2.76
CA LEU A 113 -2.67 10.70 -3.73
C LEU A 113 -1.74 11.61 -4.54
N LEU A 114 -0.48 11.20 -4.71
CA LEU A 114 0.60 11.94 -5.40
C LEU A 114 1.09 11.29 -6.69
#